data_AF-A0A537A9E8-F1
#
_entry.id   AF-A0A537A9E8-F1
#
_cell.length_a   1.000
_cell.length_b   1.000
_cell.length_c   1.000
_cell.angle_alpha   90.00
_cell.angle_beta   90.00
_cell.angle_gamma   90.00
#
_symmetry.space_group_name_H-M   'P 1'
#
loop_
_entity.id
_entity.type
_entity.pdbx_description
1 polymer ?
#
loop_
_entity_poly.entity_id
_entity_poly.type
_entity_poly.pdbx_seq_one_letter_code
_entity_poly.pdbx_strand_id
1 'polypeptide(L)'
;MLQGEYRLEKPPFGIAFYRITLPIRGTYPQIRQFVAATLKSMPIASLDALRFERKKAGDSQLEAQLRLTVYFRPANEGETP
;
A
#
# COMPACT_ATOMS: atom_id res chain seq x y z
N MET A 1 2.25 19.06 22.37
CA MET A 1 3.55 19.14 21.69
C MET A 1 3.59 18.03 20.64
N LEU A 2 3.49 18.34 19.34
CA LEU A 2 3.72 17.35 18.29
C LEU A 2 5.20 17.42 17.90
N GLN A 3 6.01 16.54 18.48
CA GLN A 3 7.34 16.26 17.95
C GLN A 3 7.15 15.23 16.83
N GLY A 4 7.37 15.68 15.58
CA GLY A 4 7.50 14.77 14.46
C GLY A 4 8.85 14.08 14.56
N GLU A 5 8.85 12.78 14.85
CA GLU A 5 10.05 11.95 14.70
C GLU A 5 10.32 11.74 13.21
N TYR A 6 11.26 12.52 12.66
CA TYR A 6 11.80 12.29 11.33
C TYR A 6 12.97 11.31 11.44
N ARG A 7 12.69 10.00 11.30
CA ARG A 7 13.74 8.99 11.21
C ARG A 7 14.07 8.73 9.75
N LEU A 8 15.22 9.26 9.31
CA LEU A 8 15.78 8.95 8.00
C LEU A 8 16.52 7.61 8.09
N GLU A 9 15.82 6.51 7.76
CA GLU A 9 16.48 5.22 7.58
C GLU A 9 17.01 5.13 6.14
N LYS A 10 18.34 5.16 5.99
CA LYS A 10 19.02 4.80 4.73
C LYS A 10 19.35 3.31 4.80
N PRO A 11 18.53 2.41 4.22
CA PRO A 11 18.91 1.01 4.12
C PRO A 11 20.21 0.88 3.31
N PRO A 12 21.13 -0.04 3.67
CA PRO A 12 22.45 -0.17 3.06
C PRO A 12 22.45 -0.70 1.61
N PHE A 13 21.27 -0.87 1.01
CA PHE A 13 21.07 -1.37 -0.34
C PHE A 13 20.17 -0.38 -1.06
N GLY A 14 20.54 0.06 -2.27
CA GLY A 14 19.84 1.06 -3.09
C GLY A 14 18.43 0.66 -3.56
N ILE A 15 17.60 0.21 -2.63
CA ILE A 15 16.21 -0.18 -2.77
C ILE A 15 15.44 0.71 -1.79
N ALA A 16 14.58 1.56 -2.34
CA ALA A 16 13.61 2.31 -1.59
C ALA A 16 12.29 1.53 -1.56
N PHE A 17 11.48 1.78 -0.54
CA PHE A 17 10.15 1.21 -0.45
C PHE A 17 9.12 2.30 -0.11
N TYR A 18 7.96 2.23 -0.76
CA TYR A 18 6.82 3.07 -0.43
C TYR A 18 5.73 2.22 0.20
N ARG A 19 5.36 2.55 1.44
CA ARG A 19 4.22 1.94 2.11
C ARG A 19 2.98 2.78 1.86
N ILE A 20 1.97 2.15 1.27
CA ILE A 20 0.71 2.77 0.87
C ILE A 20 -0.40 2.14 1.72
N THR A 21 -1.23 2.97 2.37
CA THR A 21 -2.44 2.51 3.07
C THR A 21 -3.66 3.15 2.44
N LEU A 22 -4.56 2.32 1.89
CA LEU A 22 -5.74 2.76 1.15
C LEU A 22 -7.02 2.27 1.85
N PRO A 23 -7.90 3.19 2.28
CA PRO A 23 -9.26 2.84 2.64
C PRO A 23 -10.09 2.62 1.37
N ILE A 24 -10.73 1.48 1.25
CA ILE A 24 -11.57 1.08 0.11
C ILE A 24 -12.97 0.78 0.64
N ARG A 25 -14.01 1.21 -0.08
CA ARG A 25 -15.40 0.84 0.22
C ARG A 25 -16.01 0.17 -0.99
N GLY A 26 -16.68 -0.95 -0.76
CA GLY A 26 -17.28 -1.71 -1.85
C GLY A 26 -17.78 -3.07 -1.39
N THR A 27 -18.37 -3.83 -2.31
CA THR A 27 -18.71 -5.23 -2.05
C THR A 27 -17.45 -6.09 -2.01
N TYR A 28 -17.49 -7.22 -1.30
CA TYR A 28 -16.35 -8.15 -1.23
C TYR A 28 -15.79 -8.56 -2.62
N PRO A 29 -16.63 -8.92 -3.62
CA PRO A 29 -16.13 -9.26 -4.95
C PRO A 29 -15.39 -8.10 -5.63
N GLN A 30 -15.89 -6.86 -5.50
CA GLN A 30 -15.26 -5.67 -6.07
C GLN A 30 -13.89 -5.41 -5.44
N ILE A 31 -13.80 -5.49 -4.10
CA ILE A 31 -12.53 -5.27 -3.39
C ILE A 31 -11.51 -6.35 -3.78
N ARG A 32 -11.93 -7.62 -3.83
CA ARG A 32 -11.06 -8.73 -4.26
C ARG A 32 -10.55 -8.53 -5.68
N GLN A 33 -11.42 -8.11 -6.61
CA GLN A 33 -11.03 -7.83 -7.99
C GLN A 33 -10.05 -6.67 -8.08
N PHE A 34 -10.28 -5.59 -7.32
CA PHE A 34 -9.37 -4.45 -7.26
C PHE A 34 -7.96 -4.86 -6.79
N VAL A 35 -7.87 -5.63 -5.69
CA VAL A 35 -6.58 -6.10 -5.17
C VAL A 35 -5.87 -6.99 -6.19
N ALA A 36 -6.58 -7.94 -6.80
CA ALA A 36 -6.01 -8.83 -7.81
C ALA A 36 -5.52 -8.05 -9.05
N ALA A 37 -6.29 -7.08 -9.54
CA ALA A 37 -5.90 -6.24 -10.67
C ALA A 37 -4.68 -5.36 -10.32
N THR A 38 -4.65 -4.80 -9.10
CA THR A 38 -3.53 -3.98 -8.61
C THR A 38 -2.24 -4.78 -8.58
N LEU A 39 -2.24 -5.95 -7.94
CA LEU A 39 -1.06 -6.82 -7.86
C LEU A 39 -0.62 -7.34 -9.24
N LYS A 40 -1.58 -7.57 -10.16
CA LYS A 40 -1.26 -7.95 -11.55
C LYS A 40 -0.60 -6.80 -12.32
N SER A 41 -1.02 -5.56 -12.08
CA SER A 41 -0.47 -4.37 -12.75
C SER A 41 0.87 -3.91 -12.17
N MET A 42 1.11 -4.17 -10.88
CA MET A 42 2.29 -3.75 -10.15
C MET A 42 2.97 -4.97 -9.51
N PRO A 43 3.76 -5.75 -10.26
CA PRO A 43 4.43 -6.95 -9.73
C PRO A 43 5.49 -6.62 -8.67
N ILE A 44 5.93 -5.36 -8.60
CA ILE A 44 6.84 -4.83 -7.59
C ILE A 44 6.15 -4.44 -6.26
N ALA A 45 4.81 -4.59 -6.18
CA ALA A 45 4.02 -4.31 -4.99
C ALA A 45 3.74 -5.58 -4.19
N SER A 46 4.04 -5.55 -2.89
CA SER A 46 3.66 -6.54 -1.90
C SER A 46 2.34 -6.15 -1.25
N LEU A 47 1.47 -7.14 -1.01
CA LEU A 47 0.29 -7.01 -0.16
C LEU A 47 0.66 -7.36 1.28
N ASP A 48 0.80 -6.34 2.13
CA ASP A 48 1.24 -6.54 3.52
C ASP A 48 0.09 -6.85 4.46
N ALA A 49 -1.05 -6.18 4.27
CA ALA A 49 -2.24 -6.40 5.09
C ALA A 49 -3.51 -6.04 4.32
N LEU A 50 -4.58 -6.79 4.56
CA LEU A 50 -5.93 -6.49 4.10
C LEU A 50 -6.91 -6.76 5.23
N ARG A 51 -7.54 -5.70 5.73
CA ARG A 51 -8.58 -5.77 6.76
C ARG A 51 -9.92 -5.45 6.15
N PHE A 52 -10.97 -6.15 6.56
CA PHE A 52 -12.36 -5.86 6.19
C PHE A 52 -13.16 -5.56 7.45
N GLU A 53 -14.06 -4.60 7.34
CA GLU A 53 -14.99 -4.19 8.37
C GLU A 53 -16.39 -4.07 7.77
N ARG A 54 -17.36 -4.69 8.43
CA ARG A 54 -18.77 -4.63 8.05
C ARG A 54 -19.53 -3.87 9.11
N LYS A 55 -20.27 -2.83 8.70
CA LYS A 55 -21.03 -1.99 9.64
C LYS A 55 -22.22 -2.72 10.28
N LYS A 56 -22.90 -3.58 9.53
CA LYS A 56 -24.08 -4.32 10.01
C LYS A 56 -24.12 -5.73 9.41
N ALA A 57 -24.61 -6.70 10.18
CA ALA A 57 -24.90 -8.03 9.66
C ALA A 57 -25.91 -7.91 8.51
N GLY A 58 -25.58 -8.50 7.35
CA GLY A 58 -26.38 -8.37 6.12
C GLY A 58 -25.99 -7.24 5.17
N ASP A 59 -25.12 -6.31 5.58
CA ASP A 59 -24.65 -5.27 4.65
C ASP A 59 -23.76 -5.89 3.57
N SER A 60 -24.04 -5.53 2.32
CA SER A 60 -23.27 -5.96 1.15
C SER A 60 -22.03 -5.08 0.93
N GLN A 61 -22.05 -3.87 1.47
CA GLN A 61 -20.94 -2.94 1.46
C GLN A 61 -20.00 -3.22 2.64
N LEU A 62 -18.70 -3.29 2.33
CA LEU A 62 -17.63 -3.45 3.29
C LEU A 62 -16.71 -2.24 3.21
N GLU A 63 -16.21 -1.81 4.37
CA GLU A 63 -15.02 -0.97 4.41
C GLU A 63 -13.81 -1.90 4.50
N ALA A 64 -12.78 -1.65 3.70
CA ALA A 64 -11.55 -2.40 3.72
C ALA A 64 -10.36 -1.46 3.86
N GLN A 65 -9.34 -1.91 4.56
CA GLN A 65 -8.08 -1.20 4.68
C GLN A 65 -6.99 -2.08 4.06
N LEU A 66 -6.46 -1.59 2.95
CA LEU A 66 -5.41 -2.24 2.18
C LEU A 66 -4.07 -1.60 2.52
N ARG A 67 -3.06 -2.40 2.83
CA ARG A 67 -1.67 -1.97 2.99
C ARG A 67 -0.79 -2.66 1.97
N LEU A 68 -0.12 -1.85 1.15
CA LEU A 68 0.79 -2.30 0.12
C LEU A 68 2.18 -1.71 0.41
N THR A 69 3.23 -2.47 0.08
CA THR A 69 4.60 -1.94 0.03
C THR A 69 5.14 -2.12 -1.38
N VAL A 70 5.52 -1.02 -2.03
CA VAL A 70 6.10 -1.01 -3.37
C VAL A 70 7.61 -0.89 -3.23
N TYR A 71 8.36 -1.85 -3.77
CA TYR A 71 9.82 -1.83 -3.77
C TYR A 71 10.33 -1.33 -5.11
N PHE A 72 11.24 -0.35 -5.08
CA PHE A 72 11.83 0.21 -6.29
C PHE A 72 13.26 0.63 -6.01
N ARG A 73 14.09 0.67 -7.05
CA ARG A 73 15.40 1.32 -6.94
C ARG A 73 15.21 2.78 -7.31
N PRO A 74 15.56 3.75 -6.44
CA PRO A 74 15.59 5.13 -6.85
C PRO A 74 16.57 5.25 -8.03
N ALA A 75 16.16 5.91 -9.11
CA ALA A 75 17.11 6.31 -10.14
C ALA A 75 18.19 7.11 -9.45
N ASN A 76 19.46 6.75 -9.65
CA ASN A 76 20.59 7.38 -8.98
C ASN A 76 20.47 8.92 -9.15
N GLU A 77 20.19 9.64 -8.06
CA GLU A 77 20.41 11.10 -8.01
C GLU A 77 21.92 11.33 -8.05
N GLY A 78 22.49 11.32 -9.25
CA GLY A 78 23.93 11.42 -9.47
C GLY A 78 24.37 11.67 -10.90
N GLU A 79 23.45 12.01 -11.82
CA GLU A 79 23.82 12.45 -13.17
C GLU A 79 23.17 13.82 -13.42
N THR A 80 23.72 14.83 -12.74
CA THR A 80 23.60 16.22 -13.19
C THR A 80 24.59 16.36 -14.36
N PRO A 81 24.15 16.84 -15.53
CA PRO A 81 25.06 17.12 -16.66
C PRO A 81 26.06 18.23 -16.33
#